data_AF-A0A5N6SYG4-F1
#
_entry.id   AF-A0A5N6SYG4-F1
#
_cell.length_a   1.000
_cell.length_b   1.000
_cell.length_c   1.000
_cell.angle_alpha   90.00
_cell.angle_beta   90.00
_cell.angle_gamma   90.00
#
_symmetry.space_group_name_H-M   'P 1'
#
loop_
_entity.id
_entity.type
_entity.pdbx_description
1 polymer ?
#
loop_
_entity_poly.entity_id
_entity_poly.type
_entity_poly.pdbx_seq_one_letter_code
_entity_poly.pdbx_strand_id
1 'polypeptide(L)'
;MAASNCDEKRPICSHCISSERLCEYSELTIKVMQSNGISRKRTSPPSVSTESSIFSPSPESTSASQVDAPANMLHAELFYHLLTETLPSLCKSGNNGSPLHQEMINHALGTPYLMNELLALAALHLSIIHDTQKDFYRHHSTQLQNHALRMFYETDSHATTEPPVPAFMLSSMVGMHLLCDILVYQDHDFQAFLDRFIHYLRIHRGVRTVIGGNWDRIKETSLKPILRDAEASLQNHTTDGEMCNRLLELIKASKLGPSLNETYEQAIKALQSSFNASQSGPAVDNIQGALAWPIMVTVEYTDTLVHRRPEALVILSHYAVLLHSCRNMWLFGDGGQFLVRSIDRYLGPQWAEWLYWPNRVLAESTT
;
A
#
# COMPACT_ATOMS: atom_id res chain seq x y z
N MET A 1 0.50 4.68 39.07
CA MET A 1 1.27 5.51 38.13
C MET A 1 2.74 5.26 38.38
N ALA A 2 3.39 4.45 37.54
CA ALA A 2 4.83 4.22 37.62
C ALA A 2 5.53 5.28 36.78
N ALA A 3 6.41 6.08 37.39
CA ALA A 3 7.25 7.03 36.69
C ALA A 3 8.31 6.26 35.88
N SER A 4 8.32 6.45 34.57
CA SER A 4 9.38 5.97 33.69
C SER A 4 10.62 6.85 33.90
N ASN A 5 11.58 6.33 34.67
CA ASN A 5 12.91 6.92 34.77
C ASN A 5 13.62 6.76 33.42
N CYS A 6 13.98 7.88 32.80
CA CYS A 6 14.91 7.94 31.68
C CYS A 6 16.28 7.47 32.18
N ASP A 7 16.86 6.45 31.57
CA ASP A 7 18.13 5.85 31.99
C ASP A 7 19.37 6.58 31.43
N GLU A 8 19.15 7.71 30.74
CA GLU A 8 20.14 8.54 30.04
C GLU A 8 21.05 7.75 29.07
N LYS A 9 20.69 6.50 28.76
CA LYS A 9 21.41 5.69 27.80
C LYS A 9 21.03 6.10 26.38
N ARG A 10 22.01 6.03 25.49
CA ARG A 10 21.81 6.40 24.08
C ARG A 10 20.96 5.33 23.38
N PRO A 11 20.05 5.71 22.46
CA PRO A 11 19.23 4.76 21.75
C PRO A 11 20.11 3.85 20.88
N ILE A 12 19.93 2.54 21.05
CA ILE A 12 20.50 1.48 20.22
C ILE A 12 19.35 0.95 19.36
N CYS A 13 19.56 0.73 18.05
CA CYS A 13 18.47 0.20 17.23
C CYS A 13 18.07 -1.21 17.70
N SER A 14 16.78 -1.54 17.58
CA SER A 14 16.20 -2.81 18.06
C SER A 14 16.92 -4.04 17.49
N HIS A 15 17.42 -3.94 16.26
CA HIS A 15 18.14 -5.02 15.58
C HIS A 15 19.54 -5.27 16.16
N CYS A 16 20.25 -4.23 16.61
CA CYS A 16 21.55 -4.37 17.29
C CYS A 16 21.37 -4.90 18.72
N ILE A 17 20.29 -4.51 19.40
CA ILE A 17 19.93 -5.07 20.72
C ILE A 17 19.66 -6.57 20.59
N SER A 18 18.88 -7.00 19.58
CA SER A 18 18.53 -8.42 19.41
C SER A 18 19.67 -9.28 18.89
N SER A 19 20.69 -8.70 18.26
CA SER A 19 21.82 -9.43 17.67
C SER A 19 23.12 -9.33 18.49
N GLU A 20 23.11 -8.64 19.63
CA GLU A 20 24.29 -8.38 20.49
C GLU A 20 25.50 -7.80 19.74
N ARG A 21 25.24 -7.02 18.69
CA ARG A 21 26.28 -6.39 17.86
C ARG A 21 26.46 -4.92 18.22
N LEU A 22 27.68 -4.42 18.04
CA LEU A 22 28.00 -2.99 18.14
C LEU A 22 27.19 -2.20 17.10
N CYS A 23 26.56 -1.10 17.56
CA CYS A 23 25.71 -0.26 16.71
C CYS A 23 26.51 0.91 16.13
N GLU A 24 26.84 0.85 14.84
CA GLU A 24 27.62 1.89 14.14
C GLU A 24 26.94 3.28 14.15
N TYR A 25 25.60 3.33 14.25
CA TYR A 25 24.85 4.58 14.42
C TYR A 25 25.23 5.33 15.71
N SER A 26 25.56 4.59 16.78
CA SER A 26 26.03 5.19 18.03
C SER A 26 27.44 5.78 17.89
N GLU A 27 28.30 5.19 17.06
CA GLU A 27 29.67 5.66 16.83
C GLU A 27 29.74 6.90 15.94
N LEU A 28 28.91 6.98 14.89
CA LEU A 28 28.84 8.15 14.02
C LEU A 28 28.45 9.42 14.81
N THR A 29 27.57 9.26 15.80
CA THR A 29 27.16 10.36 16.69
C THR A 29 28.32 10.84 17.59
N ILE A 30 29.23 9.95 17.99
CA ILE A 30 30.42 10.30 18.78
C ILE A 30 31.37 11.18 17.96
N LYS A 31 31.61 10.84 16.69
CA LYS A 31 32.52 11.59 15.81
C LYS A 31 32.01 13.00 15.50
N VAL A 32 30.70 13.17 15.32
CA VAL A 32 30.08 14.48 15.02
C VAL A 32 30.03 15.39 16.25
N MET A 33 29.89 14.84 17.46
CA MET A 33 29.86 15.67 18.69
C MET A 33 31.25 16.02 19.23
N GLN A 34 32.26 15.18 18.99
CA GLN A 34 33.65 15.47 19.40
C GLN A 34 34.31 16.57 18.55
N SER A 35 33.86 16.79 17.30
CA SER A 35 34.38 17.87 16.45
C SER A 35 33.91 19.27 16.88
N ASN A 36 32.86 19.37 17.69
CA ASN A 36 32.22 20.65 18.06
C ASN A 36 32.53 21.13 19.50
N GLY A 37 33.49 20.53 20.19
CA GLY A 37 33.81 20.84 21.59
C GLY A 37 34.89 21.91 21.81
N ILE A 38 34.66 23.19 21.44
CA ILE A 38 35.50 24.29 21.98
C ILE A 38 35.01 24.65 23.38
N SER A 39 35.87 24.39 24.37
CA SER A 39 35.69 24.65 25.79
C SER A 39 35.43 26.14 26.09
N ARG A 40 34.26 26.48 26.66
CA ARG A 40 33.98 27.80 27.25
C ARG A 40 33.97 27.70 28.78
N LYS A 41 35.02 28.22 29.42
CA LYS A 41 35.06 28.44 30.88
C LYS A 41 34.14 29.61 31.27
N ARG A 42 33.34 29.39 32.31
CA ARG A 42 32.48 30.36 33.02
C ARG A 42 33.30 31.17 34.04
N THR A 43 33.07 32.49 34.09
CA THR A 43 33.25 33.33 35.30
C THR A 43 32.32 34.55 35.25
N SER A 44 31.74 34.87 36.41
CA SER A 44 30.73 35.89 36.71
C SER A 44 31.34 37.26 37.16
N PRO A 45 30.53 38.35 37.32
CA PRO A 45 30.93 39.76 37.11
C PRO A 45 31.16 40.57 38.42
N PRO A 46 31.51 41.88 38.44
CA PRO A 46 30.53 42.99 38.27
C PRO A 46 31.04 44.38 37.74
N SER A 47 30.06 45.28 37.54
CA SER A 47 30.00 46.76 37.74
C SER A 47 30.46 47.81 36.69
N VAL A 48 29.42 48.48 36.12
CA VAL A 48 29.16 49.94 35.94
C VAL A 48 30.31 50.89 35.52
N SER A 49 30.18 51.55 34.36
CA SER A 49 30.02 53.02 34.18
C SER A 49 30.18 53.44 32.71
N THR A 50 29.09 54.01 32.18
CA THR A 50 28.92 55.13 31.25
C THR A 50 29.98 55.51 30.18
N GLU A 51 29.40 55.74 28.99
CA GLU A 51 29.63 56.85 28.05
C GLU A 51 30.33 56.58 26.69
N SER A 52 29.49 56.69 25.66
CA SER A 52 29.71 57.43 24.42
C SER A 52 29.97 56.68 23.11
N SER A 53 29.00 56.90 22.21
CA SER A 53 29.13 57.08 20.76
C SER A 53 28.86 55.88 19.85
N ILE A 54 27.64 55.91 19.28
CA ILE A 54 27.31 55.77 17.85
C ILE A 54 28.15 54.73 17.10
N PHE A 55 27.55 53.57 16.82
CA PHE A 55 27.37 53.02 15.48
C PHE A 55 26.45 51.80 15.61
N SER A 56 25.25 51.90 15.01
CA SER A 56 24.33 50.77 14.90
C SER A 56 24.96 49.68 14.01
N PRO A 57 25.12 48.43 14.46
CA PRO A 57 25.33 47.34 13.53
C PRO A 57 23.97 46.98 12.94
N SER A 58 23.79 47.30 11.66
CA SER A 58 22.74 46.69 10.85
C SER A 58 22.76 45.18 11.07
N PRO A 59 21.61 44.48 11.13
CA PRO A 59 21.62 43.03 11.08
C PRO A 59 22.17 42.69 9.71
N GLU A 60 23.39 42.15 9.68
CA GLU A 60 23.87 41.40 8.53
C GLU A 60 22.85 40.29 8.31
N SER A 61 21.96 40.54 7.35
CA SER A 61 21.23 39.52 6.64
C SER A 61 22.29 38.51 6.22
N THR A 62 22.40 37.43 6.98
CA THR A 62 23.06 36.23 6.52
C THR A 62 22.16 35.79 5.38
N SER A 63 22.48 36.26 4.18
CA SER A 63 21.99 35.65 2.96
C SER A 63 22.57 34.25 3.03
N ALA A 64 21.80 33.35 3.64
CA ALA A 64 21.95 31.93 3.42
C ALA A 64 22.02 31.82 1.91
N SER A 65 23.23 31.58 1.39
CA SER A 65 23.42 31.34 -0.02
C SER A 65 22.44 30.23 -0.34
N GLN A 66 21.37 30.58 -1.06
CA GLN A 66 20.51 29.60 -1.70
C GLN A 66 21.45 28.92 -2.69
N VAL A 67 22.10 27.87 -2.22
CA VAL A 67 22.67 26.87 -3.10
C VAL A 67 21.44 26.34 -3.81
N ASP A 68 21.27 26.75 -5.07
CA ASP A 68 20.26 26.16 -5.94
C ASP A 68 20.44 24.65 -5.84
N ALA A 69 19.51 23.98 -5.14
CA ALA A 69 19.58 22.55 -4.98
C ALA A 69 19.45 21.95 -6.39
N PRO A 70 20.40 21.12 -6.85
CA PRO A 70 20.32 20.54 -8.18
C PRO A 70 19.07 19.67 -8.31
N ALA A 71 18.52 19.59 -9.52
CA ALA A 71 17.37 18.74 -9.79
C ALA A 71 17.69 17.27 -9.44
N ASN A 72 16.76 16.60 -8.76
CA ASN A 72 16.85 15.17 -8.52
C ASN A 72 16.43 14.41 -9.78
N MET A 73 17.41 13.91 -10.54
CA MET A 73 17.18 13.24 -11.81
C MET A 73 16.37 11.95 -11.70
N LEU A 74 16.57 11.17 -10.62
CA LEU A 74 15.77 9.96 -10.38
C LEU A 74 14.29 10.33 -10.20
N HIS A 75 13.98 11.33 -9.37
CA HIS A 75 12.58 11.72 -9.17
C HIS A 75 11.96 12.30 -10.44
N ALA A 76 12.75 12.99 -11.28
CA ALA A 76 12.28 13.46 -12.60
C ALA A 76 11.97 12.29 -13.54
N GLU A 77 12.81 11.25 -13.58
CA GLU A 77 12.58 10.02 -14.33
C GLU A 77 11.33 9.28 -13.83
N LEU A 78 11.21 9.08 -12.51
CA LEU A 78 10.06 8.43 -11.89
C LEU A 78 8.77 9.21 -12.15
N PHE A 79 8.81 10.54 -12.09
CA PHE A 79 7.65 11.38 -12.38
C PHE A 79 7.26 11.32 -13.86
N TYR A 80 8.23 11.30 -14.76
CA TYR A 80 7.97 11.09 -16.18
C TYR A 80 7.30 9.73 -16.41
N HIS A 81 7.89 8.64 -15.89
CA HIS A 81 7.36 7.28 -16.00
C HIS A 81 5.97 7.11 -15.33
N LEU A 82 5.75 7.83 -14.23
CA LEU A 82 4.45 7.88 -13.56
C LEU A 82 3.36 8.37 -14.53
N LEU A 83 3.63 9.46 -15.24
CA LEU A 83 2.67 10.12 -16.13
C LEU A 83 2.50 9.39 -17.47
N THR A 84 3.56 8.82 -18.02
CA THR A 84 3.54 8.26 -19.38
C THR A 84 3.18 6.78 -19.42
N GLU A 85 3.49 6.02 -18.36
CA GLU A 85 3.34 4.56 -18.36
C GLU A 85 2.52 4.07 -17.17
N THR A 86 2.88 4.47 -15.94
CA THR A 86 2.32 3.89 -14.71
C THR A 86 0.84 4.23 -14.55
N LEU A 87 0.46 5.51 -14.45
CA LEU A 87 -0.96 5.87 -14.31
C LEU A 87 -1.78 5.42 -15.54
N PRO A 88 -1.37 5.68 -16.80
CA PRO A 88 -2.08 5.20 -17.98
C PRO A 88 -2.41 3.71 -17.94
N SER A 89 -1.48 2.86 -17.48
CA SER A 89 -1.70 1.41 -17.37
C SER A 89 -2.74 0.98 -16.32
N LEU A 90 -3.10 1.85 -15.38
CA LEU A 90 -4.06 1.56 -14.29
C LEU A 90 -5.51 1.95 -14.64
N CYS A 91 -5.76 2.56 -15.81
CA CYS A 91 -7.09 2.96 -16.26
C CYS A 91 -7.61 2.12 -17.43
N LYS A 92 -8.93 1.93 -17.47
CA LYS A 92 -9.71 1.10 -18.43
C LYS A 92 -9.61 1.49 -19.91
N SER A 93 -8.83 2.52 -20.21
CA SER A 93 -8.50 2.96 -21.56
C SER A 93 -7.20 3.71 -21.37
N GLY A 94 -6.14 3.37 -22.09
CA GLY A 94 -4.86 4.08 -22.11
C GLY A 94 -4.97 5.52 -22.63
N ASN A 95 -6.09 6.19 -22.36
CA ASN A 95 -6.37 7.57 -22.64
C ASN A 95 -5.69 8.41 -21.55
N ASN A 96 -4.66 9.14 -21.95
CA ASN A 96 -3.88 10.06 -21.10
C ASN A 96 -4.70 11.19 -20.44
N GLY A 97 -6.04 11.18 -20.59
CA GLY A 97 -6.98 12.16 -20.03
C GLY A 97 -8.02 11.58 -19.08
N SER A 98 -7.77 10.44 -18.42
CA SER A 98 -8.67 9.94 -17.36
C SER A 98 -8.85 11.02 -16.27
N PRO A 99 -10.10 11.41 -15.92
CA PRO A 99 -10.36 12.38 -14.86
C PRO A 99 -9.69 12.00 -13.53
N LEU A 100 -9.58 10.69 -13.25
CA LEU A 100 -8.90 10.18 -12.05
C LEU A 100 -7.41 10.51 -12.04
N HIS A 101 -6.72 10.41 -13.18
CA HIS A 101 -5.29 10.75 -13.28
C HIS A 101 -5.05 12.23 -13.03
N GLN A 102 -5.87 13.09 -13.65
CA GLN A 102 -5.77 14.53 -13.47
C GLN A 102 -5.97 14.92 -12.00
N GLU A 103 -6.99 14.37 -11.35
CA GLU A 103 -7.23 14.60 -9.91
C GLU A 103 -6.06 14.10 -9.04
N MET A 104 -5.52 12.90 -9.30
CA MET A 104 -4.37 12.39 -8.55
C MET A 104 -3.14 13.30 -8.65
N ILE A 105 -2.82 13.77 -9.86
CA ILE A 105 -1.67 14.68 -10.06
C ILE A 105 -1.91 16.05 -9.44
N ASN A 106 -3.10 16.62 -9.60
CA ASN A 106 -3.47 17.90 -8.99
C ASN A 106 -3.32 17.88 -7.47
N HIS A 107 -3.77 16.80 -6.82
CA HIS A 107 -3.60 16.63 -5.38
C HIS A 107 -2.15 16.35 -4.99
N ALA A 108 -1.42 15.54 -5.76
CA ALA A 108 -0.04 15.17 -5.46
C ALA A 108 0.92 16.36 -5.49
N LEU A 109 0.73 17.30 -6.43
CA LEU A 109 1.56 18.50 -6.54
C LEU A 109 1.48 19.40 -5.30
N GLY A 110 0.35 19.40 -4.59
CA GLY A 110 0.16 20.13 -3.34
C GLY A 110 0.41 19.30 -2.07
N THR A 111 0.64 17.99 -2.20
CA THR A 111 0.64 17.06 -1.06
C THR A 111 1.88 16.14 -1.11
N PRO A 112 2.97 16.49 -0.41
CA PRO A 112 4.25 15.78 -0.51
C PRO A 112 4.18 14.27 -0.25
N TYR A 113 3.38 13.83 0.73
CA TYR A 113 3.22 12.40 1.02
C TYR A 113 2.60 11.65 -0.15
N LEU A 114 1.62 12.24 -0.83
CA LEU A 114 0.95 11.60 -1.96
C LEU A 114 1.90 11.53 -3.16
N MET A 115 2.66 12.60 -3.43
CA MET A 115 3.69 12.58 -4.49
C MET A 115 4.71 11.46 -4.26
N ASN A 116 5.20 11.29 -3.02
CA ASN A 116 6.16 10.25 -2.71
C ASN A 116 5.59 8.85 -2.95
N GLU A 117 4.34 8.58 -2.59
CA GLU A 117 3.73 7.27 -2.88
C GLU A 117 3.52 7.03 -4.38
N LEU A 118 3.12 8.05 -5.14
CA LEU A 118 3.00 7.91 -6.59
C LEU A 118 4.35 7.63 -7.25
N LEU A 119 5.42 8.32 -6.83
CA LEU A 119 6.77 8.02 -7.29
C LEU A 119 7.25 6.63 -6.84
N ALA A 120 6.87 6.20 -5.63
CA ALA A 120 7.14 4.86 -5.14
C ALA A 120 6.49 3.79 -6.03
N LEU A 121 5.25 4.01 -6.45
CA LEU A 121 4.53 3.12 -7.35
C LEU A 121 5.16 3.10 -8.75
N ALA A 122 5.62 4.24 -9.27
CA ALA A 122 6.35 4.31 -10.54
C ALA A 122 7.69 3.56 -10.48
N ALA A 123 8.41 3.68 -9.36
CA ALA A 123 9.63 2.90 -9.12
C ALA A 123 9.32 1.40 -9.01
N LEU A 124 8.21 1.01 -8.37
CA LEU A 124 7.78 -0.39 -8.34
C LEU A 124 7.51 -0.90 -9.76
N HIS A 125 6.79 -0.14 -10.57
CA HIS A 125 6.52 -0.50 -11.95
C HIS A 125 7.82 -0.68 -12.76
N LEU A 126 8.77 0.26 -12.67
CA LEU A 126 10.08 0.14 -13.32
C LEU A 126 10.85 -1.09 -12.86
N SER A 127 10.79 -1.43 -11.56
CA SER A 127 11.47 -2.63 -11.04
C SER A 127 10.97 -3.93 -11.67
N ILE A 128 9.73 -3.94 -12.15
CA ILE A 128 9.07 -5.11 -12.74
C ILE A 128 9.38 -5.22 -14.24
N ILE A 129 9.41 -4.08 -14.95
CA ILE A 129 9.64 -4.07 -16.41
C ILE A 129 11.12 -3.99 -16.79
N HIS A 130 12.00 -3.50 -15.91
CA HIS A 130 13.45 -3.37 -16.16
C HIS A 130 14.26 -4.35 -15.30
N ASP A 131 14.46 -5.57 -15.82
CA ASP A 131 15.12 -6.66 -15.08
C ASP A 131 16.56 -6.32 -14.62
N THR A 132 17.32 -5.56 -15.41
CA THR A 132 18.72 -5.20 -15.10
C THR A 132 18.88 -4.26 -13.90
N GLN A 133 17.85 -3.47 -13.58
CA GLN A 133 17.86 -2.47 -12.51
C GLN A 133 16.74 -2.72 -11.48
N LYS A 134 16.18 -3.91 -11.49
CA LYS A 134 15.09 -4.33 -10.62
C LYS A 134 15.33 -3.99 -9.15
N ASP A 135 16.47 -4.42 -8.58
CA ASP A 135 16.78 -4.19 -7.17
C ASP A 135 16.95 -2.71 -6.83
N PHE A 136 17.49 -1.92 -7.77
CA PHE A 136 17.67 -0.48 -7.62
C PHE A 136 16.32 0.24 -7.51
N TYR A 137 15.42 0.02 -8.48
CA TYR A 137 14.11 0.67 -8.45
C TYR A 137 13.22 0.13 -7.32
N ARG A 138 13.30 -1.16 -7.00
CA ARG A 138 12.56 -1.73 -5.86
C ARG A 138 13.01 -1.13 -4.53
N HIS A 139 14.32 -0.94 -4.34
CA HIS A 139 14.85 -0.26 -3.16
C HIS A 139 14.30 1.17 -3.03
N HIS A 140 14.31 1.94 -4.11
CA HIS A 140 13.78 3.31 -4.11
C HIS A 140 12.27 3.36 -3.95
N SER A 141 11.54 2.40 -4.50
CA SER A 141 10.11 2.23 -4.25
C SER A 141 9.82 2.09 -2.76
N THR A 142 10.50 1.19 -2.06
CA THR A 142 10.36 1.03 -0.61
C THR A 142 10.77 2.28 0.17
N GLN A 143 11.83 2.98 -0.23
CA GLN A 143 12.27 4.21 0.43
C GLN A 143 11.23 5.33 0.31
N LEU A 144 10.70 5.56 -0.89
CA LEU A 144 9.71 6.59 -1.18
C LEU A 144 8.38 6.31 -0.46
N GLN A 145 7.91 5.06 -0.46
CA GLN A 145 6.71 4.68 0.30
C GLN A 145 6.90 4.92 1.81
N ASN A 146 8.05 4.52 2.37
CA ASN A 146 8.35 4.79 3.79
C ASN A 146 8.39 6.29 4.09
N HIS A 147 8.90 7.10 3.17
CA HIS A 147 8.90 8.56 3.29
C HIS A 147 7.49 9.14 3.24
N ALA A 148 6.65 8.65 2.31
CA ALA A 148 5.24 9.01 2.21
C ALA A 148 4.49 8.74 3.52
N LEU A 149 4.61 7.52 4.06
CA LEU A 149 3.96 7.11 5.31
C LEU A 149 4.44 7.94 6.51
N ARG A 150 5.73 8.21 6.63
CA ARG A 150 6.27 9.06 7.71
C ARG A 150 5.68 10.47 7.65
N MET A 151 5.71 11.11 6.49
CA MET A 151 5.14 12.45 6.34
C MET A 151 3.63 12.47 6.58
N PHE A 152 2.91 11.44 6.15
CA PHE A 152 1.48 11.32 6.43
C PHE A 152 1.19 11.26 7.93
N TYR A 153 1.87 10.39 8.68
CA TYR A 153 1.67 10.28 10.13
C TYR A 153 2.15 11.52 10.91
N GLU A 154 3.20 12.20 10.44
CA GLU A 154 3.67 13.47 11.02
C GLU A 154 2.64 14.59 10.81
N THR A 155 1.99 14.65 9.64
CA THR A 155 0.97 15.66 9.33
C THR A 155 -0.34 15.39 10.09
N ASP A 156 -0.77 14.13 10.17
CA ASP A 156 -1.97 13.69 10.91
C ASP A 156 -1.86 13.94 12.43
N SER A 157 -0.64 13.89 12.99
CA SER A 157 -0.39 14.19 14.40
C SER A 157 -0.75 15.63 14.82
N HIS A 158 -0.86 16.53 13.84
CA HIS A 158 -1.11 17.96 14.05
C HIS A 158 -2.44 18.47 13.44
N ALA A 159 -3.18 17.65 12.67
CA ALA A 159 -4.31 18.10 11.88
C ALA A 159 -5.63 17.40 12.27
N THR A 160 -6.53 18.11 12.96
CA THR A 160 -7.91 17.67 13.22
C THR A 160 -8.80 17.64 11.98
N THR A 161 -8.29 17.99 10.80
CA THR A 161 -9.07 18.17 9.56
C THR A 161 -8.16 18.14 8.31
N GLU A 162 -7.48 17.04 8.02
CA GLU A 162 -6.93 16.89 6.65
C GLU A 162 -8.07 16.81 5.61
N PRO A 163 -7.85 17.33 4.39
CA PRO A 163 -8.81 17.13 3.31
C PRO A 163 -8.91 15.62 3.05
N PRO A 164 -10.12 15.03 3.06
CA PRO A 164 -10.27 13.58 3.07
C PRO A 164 -9.81 12.90 1.76
N VAL A 165 -9.47 13.69 0.72
CA VAL A 165 -9.15 13.20 -0.63
C VAL A 165 -7.68 12.76 -0.77
N PRO A 166 -6.63 13.57 -0.48
CA PRO A 166 -5.25 13.09 -0.58
C PRO A 166 -4.93 11.91 0.34
N ALA A 167 -5.47 11.90 1.57
CA ALA A 167 -5.35 10.76 2.49
C ALA A 167 -6.00 9.48 1.93
N PHE A 168 -7.18 9.61 1.30
CA PHE A 168 -7.84 8.52 0.58
C PHE A 168 -7.03 8.00 -0.62
N MET A 169 -6.44 8.92 -1.39
CA MET A 169 -5.59 8.56 -2.54
C MET A 169 -4.33 7.83 -2.08
N LEU A 170 -3.61 8.38 -1.09
CA LEU A 170 -2.41 7.76 -0.52
C LEU A 170 -2.72 6.33 -0.07
N SER A 171 -3.77 6.19 0.74
CA SER A 171 -4.31 4.93 1.24
C SER A 171 -4.57 3.90 0.13
N SER A 172 -5.23 4.33 -0.94
CA SER A 172 -5.54 3.47 -2.09
C SER A 172 -4.27 3.04 -2.84
N MET A 173 -3.31 3.98 -3.01
CA MET A 173 -2.04 3.71 -3.69
C MET A 173 -1.12 2.80 -2.87
N VAL A 174 -1.03 2.99 -1.56
CA VAL A 174 -0.28 2.10 -0.65
C VAL A 174 -0.87 0.69 -0.69
N GLY A 175 -2.20 0.56 -0.69
CA GLY A 175 -2.88 -0.72 -0.82
C GLY A 175 -2.53 -1.42 -2.14
N MET A 176 -2.59 -0.71 -3.25
CA MET A 176 -2.22 -1.22 -4.57
C MET A 176 -0.74 -1.63 -4.64
N HIS A 177 0.16 -0.77 -4.13
CA HIS A 177 1.60 -1.03 -4.06
C HIS A 177 1.88 -2.31 -3.28
N LEU A 178 1.33 -2.43 -2.06
CA LEU A 178 1.55 -3.59 -1.20
C LEU A 178 1.05 -4.89 -1.85
N LEU A 179 -0.13 -4.87 -2.47
CA LEU A 179 -0.64 -6.03 -3.19
C LEU A 179 0.29 -6.44 -4.34
N CYS A 180 0.78 -5.46 -5.11
CA CYS A 180 1.72 -5.72 -6.21
C CYS A 180 3.03 -6.34 -5.73
N ASP A 181 3.66 -5.76 -4.70
CA ASP A 181 4.90 -6.31 -4.14
C ASP A 181 4.71 -7.73 -3.59
N ILE A 182 3.54 -8.05 -3.04
CA ILE A 182 3.20 -9.41 -2.59
C ILE A 182 3.07 -10.37 -3.77
N LEU A 183 2.34 -9.99 -4.81
CA LEU A 183 2.02 -10.87 -5.95
C LEU A 183 3.23 -11.08 -6.88
N VAL A 184 3.99 -10.02 -7.15
CA VAL A 184 5.11 -10.04 -8.11
C VAL A 184 6.40 -10.53 -7.46
N TYR A 185 6.66 -10.11 -6.22
CA TYR A 185 7.84 -10.52 -5.45
C TYR A 185 7.47 -11.52 -4.36
N GLN A 186 6.80 -12.58 -4.80
CA GLN A 186 6.50 -13.75 -4.00
C GLN A 186 7.74 -14.65 -3.87
N ASP A 187 8.01 -15.09 -2.65
CA ASP A 187 8.93 -16.20 -2.42
C ASP A 187 8.20 -17.53 -2.71
N HIS A 188 8.93 -18.60 -3.04
CA HIS A 188 8.32 -19.92 -3.28
C HIS A 188 7.67 -20.57 -2.04
N ASP A 189 7.61 -19.87 -0.90
CA ASP A 189 6.94 -20.31 0.33
C ASP A 189 5.50 -19.75 0.43
N PHE A 190 4.53 -20.66 0.38
CA PHE A 190 3.12 -20.34 0.50
C PHE A 190 2.73 -19.74 1.85
N GLN A 191 3.36 -20.16 2.96
CA GLN A 191 2.98 -19.67 4.28
C GLN A 191 3.40 -18.22 4.47
N ALA A 192 4.65 -17.89 4.15
CA ALA A 192 5.13 -16.51 4.16
C ALA A 192 4.32 -15.60 3.23
N PHE A 193 3.98 -16.07 2.03
CA PHE A 193 3.09 -15.35 1.11
C PHE A 193 1.74 -15.05 1.78
N LEU A 194 1.10 -16.07 2.36
CA LEU A 194 -0.22 -15.94 2.94
C LEU A 194 -0.22 -15.00 4.16
N ASP A 195 0.84 -15.03 4.98
CA ASP A 195 1.01 -14.07 6.08
C ASP A 195 1.12 -12.63 5.59
N ARG A 196 1.90 -12.37 4.53
CA ARG A 196 1.99 -11.04 3.90
C ARG A 196 0.64 -10.62 3.31
N PHE A 197 -0.08 -11.52 2.66
CA PHE A 197 -1.40 -11.24 2.10
C PHE A 197 -2.43 -10.91 3.19
N ILE A 198 -2.46 -11.66 4.29
CA ILE A 198 -3.32 -11.37 5.44
C ILE A 198 -2.96 -10.02 6.08
N HIS A 199 -1.67 -9.71 6.17
CA HIS A 199 -1.22 -8.41 6.65
C HIS A 199 -1.71 -7.27 5.75
N TYR A 200 -1.65 -7.46 4.43
CA TYR A 200 -2.26 -6.56 3.45
C TYR A 200 -3.76 -6.35 3.67
N LEU A 201 -4.55 -7.42 3.85
CA LEU A 201 -5.98 -7.31 4.15
C LEU A 201 -6.25 -6.46 5.41
N ARG A 202 -5.42 -6.63 6.44
CA ARG A 202 -5.53 -5.88 7.70
C ARG A 202 -5.18 -4.40 7.53
N ILE A 203 -4.10 -4.07 6.82
CA ILE A 203 -3.69 -2.68 6.55
C ILE A 203 -4.77 -1.97 5.73
N HIS A 204 -5.21 -2.59 4.63
CA HIS A 204 -6.22 -2.01 3.75
C HIS A 204 -7.53 -1.74 4.49
N ARG A 205 -7.87 -2.59 5.47
CA ARG A 205 -9.03 -2.37 6.33
C ARG A 205 -8.83 -1.21 7.32
N GLY A 206 -7.67 -1.10 7.96
CA GLY A 206 -7.36 0.02 8.86
C GLY A 206 -7.53 1.37 8.15
N VAL A 207 -7.01 1.44 6.94
CA VAL A 207 -7.22 2.52 5.97
C VAL A 207 -8.72 2.79 5.73
N ARG A 208 -9.52 1.75 5.43
CA ARG A 208 -10.98 1.88 5.23
C ARG A 208 -11.70 2.40 6.47
N THR A 209 -11.27 2.05 7.68
CA THR A 209 -11.87 2.54 8.93
C THR A 209 -11.60 4.03 9.13
N VAL A 210 -10.37 4.48 8.85
CA VAL A 210 -9.98 5.91 8.92
C VAL A 210 -10.77 6.72 7.89
N ILE A 211 -10.90 6.19 6.67
CA ILE A 211 -11.66 6.80 5.58
C ILE A 211 -13.17 6.73 5.82
N GLY A 212 -13.66 5.66 6.46
CA GLY A 212 -15.08 5.37 6.62
C GLY A 212 -15.85 6.46 7.37
N GLY A 213 -15.22 7.11 8.36
CA GLY A 213 -15.79 8.27 9.04
C GLY A 213 -15.93 9.53 8.15
N ASN A 214 -15.25 9.56 7.01
CA ASN A 214 -15.26 10.65 6.03
C ASN A 214 -15.85 10.24 4.68
N TRP A 215 -16.39 9.02 4.53
CA TRP A 215 -16.83 8.49 3.23
C TRP A 215 -17.88 9.37 2.55
N ASP A 216 -18.87 9.83 3.30
CA ASP A 216 -19.90 10.74 2.78
C ASP A 216 -19.32 12.09 2.32
N ARG A 217 -18.29 12.59 3.02
CA ARG A 217 -17.57 13.81 2.61
C ARG A 217 -16.79 13.58 1.33
N ILE A 218 -16.15 12.42 1.17
CA ILE A 218 -15.40 12.05 -0.04
C ILE A 218 -16.36 11.93 -1.23
N LYS A 219 -17.55 11.36 -1.03
CA LYS A 219 -18.59 11.28 -2.08
C LYS A 219 -19.09 12.64 -2.57
N GLU A 220 -18.85 13.72 -1.82
CA GLU A 220 -19.22 15.09 -2.23
C GLU A 220 -18.04 15.90 -2.79
N THR A 221 -16.92 15.24 -3.10
CA THR A 221 -15.74 15.86 -3.72
C THR A 221 -15.70 15.67 -5.24
N SER A 222 -14.63 16.13 -5.89
CA SER A 222 -14.33 15.88 -7.31
C SER A 222 -14.27 14.39 -7.66
N LEU A 223 -14.07 13.50 -6.67
CA LEU A 223 -14.06 12.04 -6.86
C LEU A 223 -15.47 11.43 -7.01
N LYS A 224 -16.55 12.16 -6.71
CA LYS A 224 -17.93 11.68 -6.79
C LYS A 224 -18.26 10.84 -8.04
N PRO A 225 -18.02 11.32 -9.28
CA PRO A 225 -18.33 10.54 -10.47
C PRO A 225 -17.54 9.22 -10.54
N ILE A 226 -16.25 9.25 -10.18
CA ILE A 226 -15.38 8.08 -10.20
C ILE A 226 -15.86 7.03 -9.21
N LEU A 227 -16.22 7.46 -7.99
CA LEU A 227 -16.71 6.57 -6.94
C LEU A 227 -18.08 5.99 -7.30
N ARG A 228 -18.98 6.81 -7.86
CA ARG A 228 -20.29 6.34 -8.31
C ARG A 228 -20.16 5.28 -9.41
N ASP A 229 -19.26 5.49 -10.37
CA ASP A 229 -19.06 4.55 -11.48
C ASP A 229 -18.41 3.24 -10.97
N ALA A 230 -17.52 3.32 -9.97
CA ALA A 230 -16.98 2.14 -9.28
C ALA A 230 -18.06 1.37 -8.51
N GLU A 231 -18.92 2.07 -7.75
CA GLU A 231 -20.05 1.48 -7.03
C GLU A 231 -21.05 0.80 -7.99
N ALA A 232 -21.39 1.46 -9.10
CA ALA A 232 -22.25 0.90 -10.13
C ALA A 232 -21.64 -0.37 -10.73
N SER A 233 -20.32 -0.37 -11.00
CA SER A 233 -19.62 -1.54 -11.52
C SER A 233 -19.70 -2.75 -10.57
N LEU A 234 -19.66 -2.55 -9.26
CA LEU A 234 -19.76 -3.62 -8.25
C LEU A 234 -21.19 -4.13 -8.05
N GLN A 235 -22.19 -3.29 -8.36
CA GLN A 235 -23.61 -3.63 -8.28
C GLN A 235 -24.16 -4.26 -9.57
N ASN A 236 -23.39 -4.23 -10.66
CA ASN A 236 -23.80 -4.90 -11.89
C ASN A 236 -24.05 -6.38 -11.63
N HIS A 237 -25.21 -6.87 -12.04
CA HIS A 237 -25.55 -8.28 -11.99
C HIS A 237 -25.33 -8.87 -13.38
N THR A 238 -24.19 -9.50 -13.61
CA THR A 238 -24.06 -10.39 -14.78
C THR A 238 -24.70 -11.73 -14.42
N THR A 239 -25.31 -12.37 -15.42
CA THR A 239 -26.01 -13.65 -15.29
C THR A 239 -25.08 -14.83 -15.00
N ASP A 240 -23.75 -14.62 -15.04
CA ASP A 240 -22.73 -15.67 -15.04
C ASP A 240 -22.13 -15.93 -13.65
N GLY A 241 -23.00 -15.96 -12.63
CA GLY A 241 -22.63 -16.23 -11.23
C GLY A 241 -22.57 -17.72 -10.86
N GLU A 242 -22.63 -18.62 -11.85
CA GLU A 242 -22.76 -20.07 -11.64
C GLU A 242 -21.66 -20.62 -10.71
N MET A 243 -20.44 -20.08 -10.79
CA MET A 243 -19.30 -20.61 -10.02
C MET A 243 -19.32 -20.17 -8.55
N CYS A 244 -19.66 -18.92 -8.23
CA CYS A 244 -19.85 -18.51 -6.83
C CYS A 244 -21.11 -19.16 -6.24
N ASN A 245 -22.15 -19.38 -7.04
CA ASN A 245 -23.34 -20.11 -6.61
C ASN A 245 -22.98 -21.55 -6.21
N ARG A 246 -22.19 -22.26 -7.03
CA ARG A 246 -21.71 -23.60 -6.70
C ARG A 246 -20.87 -23.61 -5.42
N LEU A 247 -19.95 -22.65 -5.26
CA LEU A 247 -19.15 -22.53 -4.04
C LEU A 247 -20.03 -22.28 -2.80
N LEU A 248 -21.07 -21.45 -2.94
CA LEU A 248 -22.03 -21.17 -1.87
C LEU A 248 -22.83 -22.41 -1.48
N GLU A 249 -23.25 -23.23 -2.44
CA GLU A 249 -23.90 -24.52 -2.18
C GLU A 249 -23.01 -25.45 -1.36
N LEU A 250 -21.73 -25.56 -1.73
CA LEU A 250 -20.75 -26.39 -1.02
C LEU A 250 -20.55 -25.92 0.43
N ILE A 251 -20.44 -24.61 0.66
CA ILE A 251 -20.35 -24.04 2.02
C ILE A 251 -21.60 -24.38 2.83
N LYS A 252 -22.79 -24.19 2.26
CA LYS A 252 -24.06 -24.50 2.95
C LYS A 252 -24.19 -25.99 3.28
N ALA A 253 -23.75 -26.88 2.39
CA ALA A 253 -23.75 -28.32 2.59
C ALA A 253 -22.77 -28.79 3.68
N SER A 254 -21.70 -28.03 3.93
CA SER A 254 -20.60 -28.41 4.84
C SER A 254 -20.94 -28.27 6.33
N LYS A 255 -22.10 -27.72 6.69
CA LYS A 255 -22.60 -27.64 8.08
C LYS A 255 -21.59 -27.06 9.08
N LEU A 256 -20.88 -26.00 8.69
CA LEU A 256 -19.79 -25.39 9.47
C LEU A 256 -20.27 -24.60 10.71
N GLY A 257 -21.58 -24.44 10.86
CA GLY A 257 -22.22 -23.59 11.86
C GLY A 257 -22.66 -22.24 11.28
N PRO A 258 -23.66 -21.59 11.89
CA PRO A 258 -24.31 -20.41 11.31
C PRO A 258 -23.35 -19.23 11.12
N SER A 259 -22.48 -18.95 12.10
CA SER A 259 -21.53 -17.82 12.05
C SER A 259 -20.48 -17.97 10.94
N LEU A 260 -19.89 -19.16 10.77
CA LEU A 260 -18.92 -19.40 9.70
C LEU A 260 -19.60 -19.39 8.32
N ASN A 261 -20.79 -19.99 8.21
CA ASN A 261 -21.55 -19.95 6.97
C ASN A 261 -21.88 -18.53 6.54
N GLU A 262 -22.32 -17.66 7.47
CA GLU A 262 -22.59 -16.26 7.18
C GLU A 262 -21.32 -15.51 6.75
N THR A 263 -20.21 -15.72 7.46
CA THR A 263 -18.91 -15.12 7.15
C THR A 263 -18.46 -15.48 5.72
N TYR A 264 -18.53 -16.75 5.36
CA TYR A 264 -18.16 -17.22 4.02
C TYR A 264 -19.15 -16.79 2.94
N GLU A 265 -20.45 -16.77 3.24
CA GLU A 265 -21.47 -16.26 2.31
C GLU A 265 -21.23 -14.78 1.97
N GLN A 266 -20.86 -13.95 2.96
CA GLN A 266 -20.50 -12.55 2.73
C GLN A 266 -19.25 -12.42 1.84
N ALA A 267 -18.19 -13.20 2.12
CA ALA A 267 -16.97 -13.19 1.31
C ALA A 267 -17.20 -13.65 -0.14
N ILE A 268 -18.07 -14.64 -0.35
CA ILE A 268 -18.44 -15.15 -1.68
C ILE A 268 -19.32 -14.14 -2.43
N LYS A 269 -20.25 -13.46 -1.77
CA LYS A 269 -21.04 -12.38 -2.39
C LYS A 269 -20.15 -11.22 -2.83
N ALA A 270 -19.19 -10.81 -1.98
CA ALA A 270 -18.19 -9.82 -2.35
C ALA A 270 -17.37 -10.27 -3.56
N LEU A 271 -17.02 -11.56 -3.63
CA LEU A 271 -16.28 -12.13 -4.75
C LEU A 271 -17.08 -12.06 -6.05
N GLN A 272 -18.38 -12.40 -5.99
CA GLN A 272 -19.27 -12.29 -7.13
C GLN A 272 -19.36 -10.84 -7.63
N SER A 273 -19.51 -9.85 -6.73
CA SER A 273 -19.50 -8.44 -7.11
C SER A 273 -18.19 -8.02 -7.80
N SER A 274 -17.05 -8.53 -7.32
CA SER A 274 -15.74 -8.29 -7.95
C SER A 274 -15.63 -8.92 -9.35
N PHE A 275 -16.14 -10.14 -9.55
CA PHE A 275 -16.20 -10.76 -10.87
C PHE A 275 -17.11 -9.98 -11.82
N ASN A 276 -18.30 -9.58 -11.38
CA ASN A 276 -19.24 -8.83 -12.21
C ASN A 276 -18.65 -7.48 -12.62
N ALA A 277 -17.99 -6.80 -11.67
CA ALA A 277 -17.25 -5.59 -11.97
C ALA A 277 -16.24 -5.87 -13.06
N SER A 278 -15.44 -6.93 -12.92
CA SER A 278 -14.38 -7.26 -13.90
C SER A 278 -14.88 -7.52 -15.33
N GLN A 279 -16.13 -7.98 -15.50
CA GLN A 279 -16.73 -8.35 -16.78
C GLN A 279 -17.52 -7.22 -17.48
N SER A 280 -17.75 -6.09 -16.81
CA SER A 280 -18.72 -5.05 -17.25
C SER A 280 -18.22 -4.10 -18.37
N GLY A 281 -17.39 -4.55 -19.34
CA GLY A 281 -16.91 -3.70 -20.43
C GLY A 281 -16.18 -4.44 -21.56
N PRO A 282 -15.94 -3.79 -22.71
CA PRO A 282 -15.20 -4.41 -23.81
C PRO A 282 -13.82 -4.84 -23.31
N ALA A 283 -13.42 -6.03 -23.76
CA ALA A 283 -12.27 -6.79 -23.33
C ALA A 283 -11.03 -5.94 -23.05
N VAL A 284 -10.29 -6.35 -22.01
CA VAL A 284 -8.99 -5.87 -21.52
C VAL A 284 -9.10 -5.01 -20.24
N ASP A 285 -8.85 -5.68 -19.11
CA ASP A 285 -8.23 -5.10 -17.90
C ASP A 285 -9.09 -4.24 -16.97
N ASN A 286 -10.10 -4.83 -16.34
CA ASN A 286 -10.79 -4.18 -15.23
C ASN A 286 -10.14 -4.51 -13.87
N ILE A 287 -8.95 -3.91 -13.67
CA ILE A 287 -8.17 -3.84 -12.42
C ILE A 287 -9.03 -3.56 -11.18
N GLN A 288 -10.10 -2.76 -11.30
CA GLN A 288 -10.94 -2.37 -10.18
C GLN A 288 -11.67 -3.55 -9.55
N GLY A 289 -12.12 -4.52 -10.36
CA GLY A 289 -12.76 -5.74 -9.85
C GLY A 289 -11.79 -6.58 -9.01
N ALA A 290 -10.57 -6.76 -9.51
CA ALA A 290 -9.50 -7.50 -8.84
C ALA A 290 -9.02 -6.82 -7.55
N LEU A 291 -8.99 -5.48 -7.53
CA LEU A 291 -8.65 -4.72 -6.33
C LEU A 291 -9.79 -4.64 -5.32
N ALA A 292 -11.05 -4.75 -5.73
CA ALA A 292 -12.19 -4.53 -4.84
C ALA A 292 -12.38 -5.63 -3.78
N TRP A 293 -12.14 -6.90 -4.11
CA TRP A 293 -12.46 -8.01 -3.19
C TRP A 293 -11.70 -7.92 -1.85
N PRO A 294 -10.36 -7.71 -1.84
CA PRO A 294 -9.61 -7.46 -0.60
C PRO A 294 -10.17 -6.32 0.27
N ILE A 295 -10.82 -5.34 -0.34
CA ILE A 295 -11.40 -4.17 0.34
C ILE A 295 -12.74 -4.52 0.99
N MET A 296 -13.48 -5.46 0.40
CA MET A 296 -14.84 -5.81 0.79
C MET A 296 -14.92 -6.93 1.83
N VAL A 297 -13.93 -7.84 1.88
CA VAL A 297 -13.93 -8.95 2.84
C VAL A 297 -13.93 -8.48 4.29
N THR A 298 -14.54 -9.28 5.16
CA THR A 298 -14.75 -8.95 6.57
C THR A 298 -13.56 -9.34 7.45
N VAL A 299 -13.58 -8.90 8.70
CA VAL A 299 -12.57 -9.27 9.72
C VAL A 299 -12.64 -10.75 9.97
N GLU A 300 -13.86 -11.23 10.11
CA GLU A 300 -14.21 -12.58 10.49
C GLU A 300 -13.67 -13.51 9.41
N TYR A 301 -13.83 -13.16 8.13
CA TYR A 301 -13.19 -13.89 7.03
C TYR A 301 -11.67 -13.84 7.11
N THR A 302 -11.09 -12.66 7.34
CA THR A 302 -9.62 -12.51 7.48
C THR A 302 -9.09 -13.38 8.61
N ASP A 303 -9.80 -13.48 9.73
CA ASP A 303 -9.44 -14.33 10.87
C ASP A 303 -9.53 -15.82 10.50
N THR A 304 -10.46 -16.24 9.66
CA THR A 304 -10.45 -17.63 9.16
C THR A 304 -9.22 -17.96 8.31
N LEU A 305 -8.68 -16.98 7.57
CA LEU A 305 -7.41 -17.14 6.84
C LEU A 305 -6.20 -17.19 7.79
N VAL A 306 -6.22 -16.43 8.89
CA VAL A 306 -5.20 -16.53 9.95
C VAL A 306 -5.15 -17.95 10.51
N HIS A 307 -6.31 -18.55 10.74
CA HIS A 307 -6.43 -19.95 11.19
C HIS A 307 -6.25 -21.00 10.09
N ARG A 308 -5.92 -20.59 8.86
CA ARG A 308 -5.69 -21.47 7.69
C ARG A 308 -6.86 -22.43 7.46
N ARG A 309 -8.09 -21.98 7.70
CA ARG A 309 -9.29 -22.80 7.50
C ARG A 309 -9.39 -23.18 6.02
N PRO A 310 -9.51 -24.48 5.69
CA PRO A 310 -9.52 -24.91 4.30
C PRO A 310 -10.58 -24.23 3.42
N GLU A 311 -11.78 -24.00 3.94
CA GLU A 311 -12.86 -23.34 3.18
C GLU A 311 -12.52 -21.89 2.84
N ALA A 312 -11.85 -21.19 3.77
CA ALA A 312 -11.35 -19.84 3.54
C ALA A 312 -10.27 -19.82 2.46
N LEU A 313 -9.37 -20.82 2.47
CA LEU A 313 -8.35 -20.96 1.43
C LEU A 313 -8.97 -21.28 0.06
N VAL A 314 -10.04 -22.08 0.00
CA VAL A 314 -10.79 -22.27 -1.26
C VAL A 314 -11.35 -20.95 -1.77
N ILE A 315 -12.02 -20.16 -0.92
CA ILE A 315 -12.56 -18.85 -1.34
C ILE A 315 -11.44 -17.94 -1.85
N LEU A 316 -10.29 -17.93 -1.17
CA LEU A 316 -9.09 -17.20 -1.63
C LEU A 316 -8.58 -17.72 -2.98
N SER A 317 -8.63 -19.04 -3.24
CA SER A 317 -8.26 -19.62 -4.53
C SER A 317 -9.23 -19.20 -5.64
N HIS A 318 -10.51 -19.01 -5.35
CA HIS A 318 -11.47 -18.49 -6.33
C HIS A 318 -11.20 -17.00 -6.61
N TYR A 319 -10.82 -16.21 -5.61
CA TYR A 319 -10.30 -14.85 -5.84
C TYR A 319 -9.01 -14.84 -6.69
N ALA A 320 -8.11 -15.79 -6.48
CA ALA A 320 -6.87 -15.87 -7.25
C ALA A 320 -7.11 -16.12 -8.76
N VAL A 321 -8.26 -16.67 -9.15
CA VAL A 321 -8.67 -16.75 -10.56
C VAL A 321 -8.90 -15.37 -11.15
N LEU A 322 -9.50 -14.45 -10.39
CA LEU A 322 -9.69 -13.06 -10.83
C LEU A 322 -8.34 -12.36 -11.04
N LEU A 323 -7.39 -12.57 -10.14
CA LEU A 323 -6.01 -12.09 -10.29
C LEU A 323 -5.35 -12.65 -11.56
N HIS A 324 -5.50 -13.96 -11.79
CA HIS A 324 -4.95 -14.64 -12.98
C HIS A 324 -5.56 -14.12 -14.29
N SER A 325 -6.84 -13.75 -14.29
CA SER A 325 -7.46 -13.11 -15.45
C SER A 325 -6.82 -11.76 -15.80
N CYS A 326 -6.20 -11.08 -14.83
CA CYS A 326 -5.49 -9.81 -15.01
C CYS A 326 -3.95 -9.97 -15.09
N ARG A 327 -3.43 -11.20 -15.28
CA ARG A 327 -1.99 -11.52 -15.25
C ARG A 327 -1.10 -10.74 -16.22
N ASN A 328 -1.68 -10.23 -17.32
CA ASN A 328 -0.94 -9.44 -18.30
C ASN A 328 -0.62 -8.02 -17.78
N MET A 329 -1.28 -7.58 -16.71
CA MET A 329 -0.94 -6.33 -16.05
C MET A 329 0.27 -6.56 -15.14
N TRP A 330 1.22 -5.63 -15.22
CA TRP A 330 2.42 -5.62 -14.36
C TRP A 330 2.10 -5.71 -12.86
N LEU A 331 0.92 -5.22 -12.46
CA LEU A 331 0.47 -5.20 -11.08
C LEU A 331 0.25 -6.59 -10.47
N PHE A 332 -0.24 -7.54 -11.28
CA PHE A 332 -0.68 -8.85 -10.79
C PHE A 332 0.28 -9.98 -11.18
N GLY A 333 0.82 -9.93 -12.40
CA GLY A 333 1.71 -10.97 -12.95
C GLY A 333 1.17 -12.39 -12.73
N ASP A 334 2.06 -13.31 -12.38
CA ASP A 334 1.72 -14.72 -12.12
C ASP A 334 1.17 -14.98 -10.70
N GLY A 335 0.92 -13.94 -9.89
CA GLY A 335 0.51 -14.09 -8.49
C GLY A 335 -0.80 -14.86 -8.31
N GLY A 336 -1.75 -14.69 -9.22
CA GLY A 336 -3.00 -15.48 -9.23
C GLY A 336 -2.75 -16.97 -9.48
N GLN A 337 -1.92 -17.31 -10.46
CA GLN A 337 -1.54 -18.69 -10.76
C GLN A 337 -0.81 -19.34 -9.58
N PHE A 338 0.12 -18.62 -8.98
CA PHE A 338 0.86 -19.08 -7.81
C PHE A 338 -0.06 -19.38 -6.63
N LEU A 339 -1.02 -18.50 -6.33
CA LEU A 339 -1.97 -18.69 -5.25
C LEU A 339 -2.82 -19.95 -5.43
N VAL A 340 -3.43 -20.14 -6.61
CA VAL A 340 -4.25 -21.33 -6.88
C VAL A 340 -3.43 -22.60 -6.72
N ARG A 341 -2.25 -22.68 -7.36
CA ARG A 341 -1.39 -23.88 -7.29
C ARG A 341 -0.89 -24.16 -5.88
N SER A 342 -0.59 -23.11 -5.10
CA SER A 342 -0.11 -23.24 -3.74
C SER A 342 -1.21 -23.72 -2.79
N ILE A 343 -2.42 -23.18 -2.93
CA ILE A 343 -3.59 -23.61 -2.16
C ILE A 343 -3.97 -25.05 -2.50
N ASP A 344 -3.99 -25.41 -3.79
CA ASP A 344 -4.27 -26.78 -4.25
C ASP A 344 -3.30 -27.80 -3.66
N ARG A 345 -1.99 -27.49 -3.72
CA ARG A 345 -0.96 -28.33 -3.10
C ARG A 345 -1.09 -28.41 -1.59
N TYR A 346 -1.39 -27.29 -0.93
CA TYR A 346 -1.48 -27.22 0.53
C TYR A 346 -2.68 -28.00 1.07
N LEU A 347 -3.83 -27.90 0.40
CA LEU A 347 -5.07 -28.57 0.82
C LEU A 347 -5.08 -30.05 0.44
N GLY A 348 -4.53 -30.41 -0.72
CA GLY A 348 -4.46 -31.79 -1.19
C GLY A 348 -5.74 -32.34 -1.82
N PRO A 349 -5.71 -33.60 -2.30
CA PRO A 349 -6.72 -34.15 -3.20
C PRO A 349 -8.15 -34.20 -2.67
N GLN A 350 -8.34 -34.22 -1.35
CA GLN A 350 -9.67 -34.21 -0.72
C GLN A 350 -10.46 -32.92 -0.97
N TRP A 351 -9.78 -31.84 -1.41
CA TRP A 351 -10.40 -30.57 -1.81
C TRP A 351 -10.58 -30.41 -3.33
N ALA A 352 -10.32 -31.47 -4.11
CA ALA A 352 -10.34 -31.40 -5.58
C ALA A 352 -11.69 -30.94 -6.16
N GLU A 353 -12.83 -31.33 -5.56
CA GLU A 353 -14.14 -30.85 -6.01
C GLU A 353 -14.28 -29.33 -5.86
N TRP A 354 -13.80 -28.79 -4.74
CA TRP A 354 -13.89 -27.37 -4.40
C TRP A 354 -12.96 -26.49 -5.24
N LEU A 355 -11.81 -27.05 -5.61
CA LEU A 355 -10.77 -26.41 -6.40
C LEU A 355 -10.83 -26.76 -7.90
N TYR A 356 -11.81 -27.57 -8.32
CA TYR A 356 -11.96 -27.98 -9.71
C TYR A 356 -11.99 -26.78 -10.66
N TRP A 357 -12.81 -25.76 -10.36
CA TRP A 357 -12.94 -24.61 -11.23
C TRP A 357 -11.67 -23.74 -11.29
N PRO A 358 -11.07 -23.31 -10.16
CA PRO A 358 -9.81 -22.57 -10.21
C PRO A 358 -8.72 -23.29 -11.01
N ASN A 359 -8.56 -24.60 -10.81
CA ASN A 359 -7.58 -25.40 -11.54
C ASN A 359 -7.90 -25.52 -13.04
N ARG A 360 -9.19 -25.65 -13.41
CA ARG A 360 -9.62 -25.70 -14.81
C ARG A 360 -9.27 -24.40 -15.56
N VAL A 361 -9.56 -23.25 -14.96
CA VAL A 361 -9.26 -21.94 -15.58
C VAL A 361 -7.76 -21.75 -15.84
N LEU A 362 -6.92 -22.22 -14.90
CA LEU A 362 -5.47 -22.21 -15.12
C LEU A 362 -5.03 -23.12 -16.28
N ALA A 363 -5.62 -24.30 -16.41
CA ALA A 363 -5.29 -25.25 -17.47
C ALA A 363 -5.66 -24.70 -18.85
N GLU A 364 -6.85 -24.10 -18.99
CA GLU A 364 -7.34 -23.49 -20.24
C GLU A 364 -6.51 -22.27 -20.68
N SER A 365 -5.83 -21.60 -19.75
CA SER A 365 -4.98 -20.44 -20.04
C SER A 365 -3.56 -20.78 -20.49
N THR A 366 -3.15 -22.06 -20.40
CA THR A 366 -1.78 -22.52 -20.72
C THR A 366 -1.69 -23.11 -22.13
N THR A 367 -2.83 -23.31 -22.79
CA THR A 367 -2.99 -23.69 -24.21
C THR A 367 -3.24 -22.47 -25.06
#